data_AF-A0A7J3JSD6-F1
#
_entry.id   AF-A0A7J3JSD6-F1
#
_cell.length_a   1.000
_cell.length_b   1.000
_cell.length_c   1.000
_cell.angle_alpha   90.00
_cell.angle_beta   90.00
_cell.angle_gamma   90.00
#
_symmetry.space_group_name_H-M   'P 1'
#
loop_
_entity.id
_entity.type
_entity.pdbx_description
1 polymer ?
#
loop_
_entity_poly.entity_id
_entity_poly.type
_entity_poly.pdbx_seq_one_letter_code
_entity_poly.pdbx_strand_id
1 'polypeptide(L)'
;MYLKKETRILVIDRLDDFIIGLVVRGIAGIENSVIFKNCNELYSFLMQKTGIAGEVNYIMLNRDICTELKLTLPNVKSITVSDVKDGELLAEIKEVLRILHSLTLKYFAYVKQNEI
;
A
#
# COMPACT_ATOMS: atom_id res chain seq x y z
N MET A 1 -16.70 -7.88 -5.88
CA MET A 1 -15.64 -8.92 -5.94
C MET A 1 -15.51 -9.53 -4.55
N TYR A 2 -15.28 -10.84 -4.41
CA TYR A 2 -15.00 -11.45 -3.10
C TYR A 2 -13.51 -11.78 -3.04
N LEU A 3 -12.75 -10.98 -2.28
CA LEU A 3 -11.32 -11.24 -2.06
C LEU A 3 -11.18 -12.36 -1.02
N LYS A 4 -10.38 -13.38 -1.34
CA LYS A 4 -10.06 -14.44 -0.38
C LYS A 4 -9.04 -13.93 0.64
N LYS A 5 -9.02 -14.48 1.86
CA LYS A 5 -8.07 -14.11 2.91
C LYS A 5 -6.59 -14.35 2.56
N GLU A 6 -6.30 -15.22 1.58
CA GLU A 6 -4.94 -15.46 1.06
C GLU A 6 -4.48 -14.38 0.07
N THR A 7 -5.38 -13.48 -0.33
CA THR A 7 -5.10 -12.41 -1.28
C THR A 7 -4.06 -11.45 -0.72
N ARG A 8 -3.02 -11.18 -1.50
CA ARG A 8 -2.04 -10.14 -1.20
C ARG A 8 -2.50 -8.79 -1.72
N ILE A 9 -2.54 -7.84 -0.81
CA ILE A 9 -2.87 -6.46 -1.10
C ILE A 9 -1.68 -5.61 -0.69
N LEU A 10 -1.21 -4.76 -1.61
CA LEU A 10 -0.27 -3.70 -1.29
C LEU A 10 -1.08 -2.44 -0.95
N VAL A 11 -1.07 -2.02 0.30
CA VAL A 11 -1.68 -0.75 0.73
C VAL A 11 -0.58 0.29 0.79
N ILE A 12 -0.74 1.39 0.05
CA ILE A 12 0.28 2.44 -0.05
C ILE A 12 -0.24 3.80 0.39
N ASP A 13 0.69 4.63 0.87
CA ASP A 13 0.50 6.05 1.17
C ASP A 13 1.69 6.87 0.64
N ARG A 14 1.48 8.18 0.48
CA ARG A 14 2.53 9.12 0.08
C ARG A 14 3.01 9.86 1.31
N LEU A 15 4.33 9.93 1.44
CA LEU A 15 5.01 10.72 2.44
C LEU A 15 6.05 11.59 1.74
N ASP A 16 5.65 12.82 1.42
CA ASP A 16 6.47 13.78 0.68
C ASP A 16 6.96 13.20 -0.66
N ASP A 17 8.27 13.06 -0.85
CA ASP A 17 8.90 12.46 -2.02
C ASP A 17 8.90 10.92 -2.02
N PHE A 18 8.38 10.27 -0.99
CA PHE A 18 8.40 8.81 -0.88
C PHE A 18 6.98 8.21 -0.95
N ILE A 19 6.89 7.01 -1.51
CA ILE A 19 5.72 6.15 -1.45
C ILE A 19 6.04 5.00 -0.51
N ILE A 20 5.25 4.86 0.54
CA ILE A 20 5.42 3.80 1.53
C ILE A 20 4.29 2.81 1.34
N GLY A 21 4.61 1.52 1.31
CA GLY A 21 3.63 0.45 1.14
C GLY A 21 3.82 -0.67 2.13
N LEU A 22 2.72 -1.25 2.59
CA LEU A 22 2.69 -2.48 3.37
C LEU A 22 1.92 -3.55 2.61
N VAL A 23 2.49 -4.76 2.52
CA VAL A 23 1.82 -5.92 1.94
C VAL A 23 1.09 -6.68 3.04
N VAL A 24 -0.18 -6.98 2.81
CA VAL A 24 -1.09 -7.61 3.78
C VAL A 24 -1.77 -8.85 3.18
N ARG A 25 -1.96 -9.87 4.01
CA ARG A 25 -2.87 -11.02 3.80
C ARG A 25 -3.71 -11.26 5.06
N GLY A 26 -4.98 -11.62 4.91
CA GLY A 26 -5.85 -11.92 6.06
C GLY A 26 -5.35 -13.08 6.91
N ILE A 27 -4.69 -14.07 6.30
CA ILE A 27 -4.14 -15.24 7.02
C ILE A 27 -2.82 -15.00 7.74
N ALA A 28 -2.07 -13.95 7.37
CA ALA A 28 -0.69 -13.74 7.83
C ALA A 28 -0.47 -12.35 8.44
N GLY A 29 -1.45 -11.46 8.33
CA GLY A 29 -1.32 -10.05 8.66
C GLY A 29 -0.38 -9.33 7.71
N ILE A 30 0.50 -8.50 8.29
CA ILE A 30 1.50 -7.71 7.56
C ILE A 30 2.69 -8.59 7.20
N GLU A 31 2.96 -8.72 5.91
CA GLU A 31 4.04 -9.59 5.40
C GLU A 31 5.33 -8.83 5.13
N ASN A 32 5.22 -7.62 4.60
CA ASN A 32 6.39 -6.86 4.16
C ASN A 32 6.11 -5.37 4.11
N SER A 33 7.18 -4.59 4.17
CA SER A 33 7.21 -3.15 3.98
C SER A 33 8.09 -2.77 2.80
N VAL A 34 7.57 -1.92 1.94
CA VAL A 34 8.27 -1.41 0.75
C VAL A 34 8.27 0.11 0.76
N ILE A 35 9.34 0.70 0.25
CA ILE A 35 9.48 2.15 0.10
C ILE A 35 9.98 2.42 -1.32
N PHE A 36 9.32 3.33 -2.02
CA PHE A 36 9.67 3.75 -3.37
C PHE A 36 9.92 5.25 -3.39
N LYS A 37 10.92 5.72 -4.12
CA LYS A 37 11.22 7.15 -4.25
C LYS A 37 10.29 7.90 -5.20
N ASN A 38 9.54 7.18 -6.02
CA ASN A 38 8.62 7.78 -7.00
C ASN A 38 7.70 6.71 -7.59
N CYS A 39 6.73 7.17 -8.37
CA CYS A 39 5.76 6.31 -9.04
C CYS A 39 6.40 5.35 -10.08
N ASN A 40 7.56 5.70 -10.65
CA ASN A 40 8.26 4.83 -11.61
C ASN A 40 8.86 3.60 -10.92
N GLU A 41 9.48 3.77 -9.75
CA GLU A 41 10.00 2.66 -8.94
C GLU A 41 8.86 1.73 -8.50
N LEU A 42 7.72 2.29 -8.06
CA LEU A 42 6.52 1.51 -7.75
C LEU A 42 6.00 0.74 -8.97
N TYR A 43 5.95 1.37 -10.15
CA TYR A 43 5.54 0.71 -11.39
C TYR A 43 6.47 -0.45 -11.77
N SER A 44 7.79 -0.23 -11.72
CA SER A 44 8.78 -1.28 -11.98
C SER A 44 8.63 -2.45 -11.02
N PHE A 45 8.40 -2.18 -9.73
CA PHE A 45 8.15 -3.21 -8.73
C PHE A 45 6.92 -4.05 -9.07
N LEU A 46 5.79 -3.41 -9.41
CA LEU A 46 4.55 -4.10 -9.76
C LEU A 46 4.66 -4.92 -11.06
N MET A 47 5.50 -4.48 -12.00
CA MET A 47 5.73 -5.18 -13.28
C MET A 47 6.66 -6.39 -13.17
N GLN A 48 7.67 -6.35 -12.29
CA GLN A 48 8.72 -7.38 -12.24
C GLN A 48 8.26 -8.70 -11.61
N LYS A 49 7.08 -8.75 -10.96
CA LYS A 49 6.43 -9.94 -10.35
C LYS A 49 7.33 -10.80 -9.43
N THR A 50 8.53 -10.35 -9.08
CA THR A 50 9.52 -11.18 -8.41
C THR A 50 10.16 -10.46 -7.24
N GLY A 51 10.17 -11.13 -6.10
CA GLY A 51 11.30 -11.06 -5.18
C GLY A 51 10.98 -10.84 -3.71
N ILE A 52 9.96 -10.06 -3.35
CA ILE A 52 9.91 -9.55 -1.96
C ILE A 52 8.60 -9.88 -1.22
N ALA A 53 7.49 -10.17 -1.91
CA ALA A 53 6.22 -10.48 -1.21
C ALA A 53 5.30 -11.49 -1.91
N GLY A 54 5.77 -12.23 -2.93
CA GLY A 54 4.87 -13.00 -3.80
C GLY A 54 4.03 -12.11 -4.73
N GLU A 55 3.13 -12.71 -5.52
CA GLU A 55 2.34 -11.97 -6.51
C GLU A 55 1.31 -11.05 -5.84
N VAL A 56 1.60 -9.74 -5.83
CA VAL A 56 0.65 -8.70 -5.41
C VAL A 56 -0.35 -8.52 -6.54
N ASN A 57 -1.59 -8.92 -6.30
CA ASN A 57 -2.67 -8.86 -7.31
C ASN A 57 -3.53 -7.60 -7.18
N TYR A 58 -3.44 -6.93 -6.03
CA TYR A 58 -4.29 -5.80 -5.69
C TYR A 58 -3.49 -4.69 -5.02
N ILE A 59 -3.85 -3.45 -5.36
CA ILE A 59 -3.28 -2.25 -4.77
C ILE A 59 -4.39 -1.39 -4.18
N MET A 60 -4.15 -0.86 -2.99
CA MET A 60 -5.03 0.10 -2.33
C MET A 60 -4.27 1.40 -2.11
N LEU A 61 -4.86 2.49 -2.62
CA LEU A 61 -4.31 3.84 -2.48
C LEU A 61 -5.00 4.52 -1.28
N ASN A 62 -4.26 4.81 -0.22
CA ASN A 62 -4.82 5.51 0.96
C ASN A 62 -5.16 6.97 0.64
N ARG A 63 -4.35 7.61 -0.21
CA ARG A 63 -4.51 8.98 -0.69
C ARG A 63 -4.27 9.02 -2.20
N ASP A 64 -4.49 10.17 -2.82
CA ASP A 64 -4.11 10.40 -4.22
C ASP A 64 -2.59 10.54 -4.31
N ILE A 65 -1.91 9.38 -4.30
CA ILE A 65 -0.45 9.25 -4.15
C ILE A 65 0.25 9.51 -5.49
N CYS A 66 -0.45 9.20 -6.58
CA CYS A 66 0.04 9.33 -7.94
C CYS A 66 -1.17 9.51 -8.87
N THR A 67 -1.63 10.74 -9.04
CA THR A 67 -2.61 11.09 -10.08
C THR A 67 -2.09 10.72 -11.48
N GLU A 68 -0.76 10.61 -11.61
CA GLU A 68 -0.01 10.12 -12.78
C GLU A 68 0.02 8.59 -12.91
N LEU A 69 -0.20 7.83 -11.83
CA LEU A 69 -0.46 6.39 -11.87
C LEU A 69 -1.92 6.16 -12.27
N LYS A 70 -2.28 6.55 -13.50
CA LYS A 70 -3.43 6.01 -14.23
C LYS A 70 -3.13 4.55 -14.59
N LEU A 71 -2.92 3.71 -13.59
CA LEU A 71 -2.40 2.35 -13.74
C LEU A 71 -3.43 1.48 -14.45
N THR A 72 -3.24 1.35 -15.75
CA THR A 72 -3.74 0.20 -16.51
C THR A 72 -2.68 -0.89 -16.40
N LEU A 73 -2.43 -1.40 -15.19
CA LEU A 73 -1.62 -2.61 -15.03
C LEU A 73 -2.50 -3.79 -15.44
N PRO A 74 -2.11 -4.58 -16.47
CA PRO A 74 -2.98 -5.67 -16.94
C PRO A 74 -3.27 -6.71 -15.86
N ASN A 75 -2.43 -6.80 -14.83
CA ASN A 75 -2.48 -7.85 -13.81
C ASN A 75 -2.66 -7.35 -12.37
N VAL A 76 -2.72 -6.03 -12.13
CA VAL A 76 -2.88 -5.48 -10.77
C VAL A 76 -4.13 -4.62 -10.74
N LYS A 77 -5.08 -4.99 -9.88
CA LYS A 77 -6.35 -4.27 -9.75
C LYS A 77 -6.29 -3.27 -8.60
N SER A 78 -6.70 -2.03 -8.87
CA SER A 78 -6.94 -1.07 -7.79
C SER A 78 -8.24 -1.42 -7.05
N ILE A 79 -8.20 -1.36 -5.72
CA ILE A 79 -9.34 -1.59 -4.84
C ILE A 79 -9.39 -0.55 -3.73
N THR A 80 -10.55 -0.41 -3.13
CA THR A 80 -10.82 0.42 -1.96
C THR A 80 -11.23 -0.46 -0.78
N VAL A 81 -11.32 0.13 0.42
CA VAL A 81 -11.74 -0.60 1.63
C VAL A 81 -13.14 -1.21 1.47
N SER A 82 -14.04 -0.58 0.71
CA SER A 82 -15.41 -1.08 0.49
C SER A 82 -15.47 -2.33 -0.40
N ASP A 83 -14.41 -2.63 -1.15
CA ASP A 83 -14.30 -3.85 -1.94
C ASP A 83 -13.99 -5.09 -1.09
N VAL A 84 -13.60 -4.90 0.18
CA VAL A 84 -13.13 -5.94 1.09
C VAL A 84 -14.27 -6.39 1.99
N LYS A 85 -14.79 -7.60 1.74
CA LYS A 85 -15.89 -8.19 2.52
C LYS A 85 -15.43 -9.20 3.59
N ASP A 86 -14.21 -9.70 3.46
CA ASP A 86 -13.63 -10.65 4.40
C ASP A 86 -13.20 -9.93 5.69
N GLY A 87 -13.68 -10.42 6.84
CA GLY A 87 -13.48 -9.76 8.13
C GLY A 87 -12.04 -9.74 8.62
N GLU A 88 -11.30 -10.84 8.41
CA GLU A 88 -9.88 -10.95 8.78
C GLU A 88 -9.05 -10.00 7.93
N LEU A 89 -9.22 -10.05 6.60
CA LEU A 89 -8.50 -9.18 5.69
C LEU A 89 -8.84 -7.69 5.91
N LEU A 90 -10.11 -7.37 6.21
CA LEU A 90 -10.53 -6.02 6.53
C LEU A 90 -9.88 -5.50 7.82
N ALA A 91 -9.74 -6.34 8.85
CA ALA A 91 -9.08 -5.97 10.09
C ALA A 91 -7.60 -5.62 9.84
N GLU A 92 -6.89 -6.45 9.08
CA GLU A 92 -5.49 -6.22 8.73
C GLU A 92 -5.29 -4.95 7.89
N ILE A 93 -6.16 -4.71 6.92
CA ILE A 93 -6.12 -3.46 6.13
C ILE A 93 -6.34 -2.24 7.03
N LYS A 94 -7.30 -2.29 7.95
CA LYS A 94 -7.54 -1.18 8.90
C LYS A 94 -6.33 -0.92 9.78
N GLU A 95 -5.64 -1.97 10.24
CA GLU A 95 -4.41 -1.82 11.01
C GLU A 95 -3.29 -1.19 10.18
N VAL A 96 -3.10 -1.63 8.94
CA VAL A 96 -2.13 -1.04 8.01
C VAL A 96 -2.42 0.45 7.76
N LEU A 97 -3.68 0.82 7.53
CA LEU A 97 -4.08 2.22 7.37
C LEU A 97 -3.76 3.05 8.62
N ARG A 98 -3.98 2.49 9.81
CA ARG A 98 -3.62 3.13 11.09
C ARG A 98 -2.12 3.34 11.23
N ILE A 99 -1.31 2.34 10.85
CA ILE A 99 0.16 2.43 10.86
C ILE A 99 0.63 3.52 9.90
N LEU A 100 0.15 3.52 8.65
CA LEU A 100 0.52 4.51 7.64
C LEU A 100 0.15 5.92 8.09
N HIS A 101 -1.05 6.12 8.65
CA HIS A 101 -1.46 7.41 9.21
C HIS A 101 -0.55 7.87 10.36
N SER A 102 -0.21 6.98 11.29
CA SER A 102 0.71 7.27 12.40
C SER A 102 2.10 7.66 11.91
N LEU A 103 2.63 6.97 10.91
CA LEU A 103 3.91 7.31 10.27
C LEU A 103 3.86 8.70 9.64
N THR A 104 2.78 9.03 8.92
CA THR A 104 2.60 10.36 8.35
C THR A 104 2.60 11.45 9.41
N LEU A 105 1.85 11.27 10.51
CA LEU A 105 1.80 12.25 11.59
C LEU A 105 3.17 12.46 12.24
N LYS A 106 3.91 11.37 12.49
CA LYS A 106 5.26 11.43 13.06
C LYS A 106 6.24 12.15 12.15
N TYR A 107 6.16 11.90 10.85
CA TYR A 107 7.01 12.56 9.87
C TYR A 107 6.71 14.07 9.80
N PHE A 108 5.44 14.48 9.75
CA PHE A 108 5.11 15.91 9.76
C PHE A 108 5.56 16.60 11.04
N ALA A 109 5.44 15.94 12.20
CA ALA A 109 5.97 16.47 13.45
C ALA A 109 7.51 16.63 13.41
N TYR A 110 8.21 15.65 12.82
CA TYR A 110 9.66 15.71 12.63
C TYR A 110 10.06 16.85 11.69
N VAL A 111 9.44 16.98 10.52
CA VAL A 111 9.72 18.06 9.56
C VAL A 111 9.53 19.43 10.23
N LYS A 112 8.39 19.64 10.89
CA LYS A 112 8.08 20.90 11.59
C LYS A 112 9.07 21.25 12.70
N GLN A 113 9.69 20.26 13.35
CA GLN A 113 10.73 20.50 14.36
C GLN A 113 12.08 20.91 13.76
N ASN A 114 12.30 20.63 12.48
CA ASN A 114 13.59 20.82 11.79
C ASN A 114 13.54 21.90 10.69
N GLU A 115 12.40 22.51 10.44
CA GLU A 115 12.29 23.74 9.65
C GLU A 115 12.80 24.92 10.51
N ILE A 116 14.07 25.31 10.28
CA ILE A 116 14.72 26.53 10.83
C ILE A 116 14.47 27.70 9.89
#